data_AF-A0A8T4GS11-F1
#
_entry.id   AF-A0A8T4GS11-F1
#
_cell.length_a   1.000
_cell.length_b   1.000
_cell.length_c   1.000
_cell.angle_alpha   90.00
_cell.angle_beta   90.00
_cell.angle_gamma   90.00
#
_symmetry.space_group_name_H-M   'P 1'
#
loop_
_entity.id
_entity.type
_entity.pdbx_description
1 polymer ?
#
loop_
_entity_poly.entity_id
_entity_poly.type
_entity_poly.pdbx_seq_one_letter_code
_entity_poly.pdbx_strand_id
1 'polypeptide(L)'
;MSADHDGEIRTTYVGGLASADVADEDLVLGVVRYEYDFVGRSVDRNVPALAPPEELLDAYNAIREAAAKDESIPDTDDEARRVAWDGVSFRERYLNYLDRAGPQEVLGTLRDRLDDDRDVWLVCLEANEAFCHRRLLAARVVDEEPAHFSEIYGPPEVEQDPQVTLDDFDGGESA
;
A
#
# COMPACT_ATOMS: atom_id res chain seq x y z
N MET A 1 19.70 -8.42 2.90
CA MET A 1 19.74 -9.63 3.74
C MET A 1 18.47 -9.55 4.53
N SER A 2 17.41 -10.25 4.11
CA SER A 2 16.14 -10.27 4.85
C SER A 2 16.43 -10.80 6.27
N ALA A 3 15.76 -10.27 7.27
CA ALA A 3 15.86 -10.81 8.62
C ALA A 3 15.16 -12.18 8.64
N ASP A 4 15.86 -13.20 9.12
CA ASP A 4 15.30 -14.54 9.33
C ASP A 4 14.61 -14.50 10.69
N HIS A 5 13.27 -14.49 10.67
CA HIS A 5 12.43 -14.53 11.86
C HIS A 5 11.78 -15.91 11.97
N ASP A 6 11.51 -16.37 13.20
CA ASP A 6 10.86 -17.66 13.43
C ASP A 6 9.36 -17.62 13.04
N GLY A 7 8.70 -16.47 13.23
CA GLY A 7 7.32 -16.19 12.79
C GLY A 7 7.20 -15.39 11.49
N GLU A 8 5.99 -15.34 10.92
CA GLU A 8 5.70 -14.69 9.64
C GLU A 8 4.92 -13.37 9.78
N ILE A 9 5.25 -12.40 8.91
CA ILE A 9 4.43 -11.19 8.74
C ILE A 9 3.36 -11.45 7.68
N ARG A 10 2.09 -11.30 8.04
CA ARG A 10 0.95 -11.49 7.15
C ARG A 10 0.15 -10.20 7.04
N THR A 11 -0.57 -10.02 5.93
CA THR A 11 -1.40 -8.82 5.73
C THR A 11 -2.80 -9.18 5.29
N THR A 12 -3.79 -8.40 5.74
CA THR A 12 -5.17 -8.54 5.30
C THR A 12 -5.90 -7.20 5.44
N TYR A 13 -7.21 -7.22 5.22
CA TYR A 13 -8.12 -6.12 5.49
C TYR A 13 -9.21 -6.55 6.45
N VAL A 14 -9.88 -5.61 7.11
CA VAL A 14 -10.86 -5.92 8.16
C VAL A 14 -11.95 -6.89 7.69
N GLY A 15 -12.46 -6.72 6.46
CA GLY A 15 -13.45 -7.63 5.89
C GLY A 15 -12.91 -9.02 5.52
N GLY A 16 -11.59 -9.16 5.34
CA GLY A 16 -10.91 -10.41 5.01
C GLY A 16 -10.48 -11.24 6.23
N LEU A 17 -10.48 -10.64 7.43
CA LEU A 17 -10.08 -11.32 8.67
C LEU A 17 -10.91 -12.57 8.96
N ALA A 18 -12.23 -12.51 8.74
CA ALA A 18 -13.12 -13.63 9.03
C ALA A 18 -12.85 -14.88 8.18
N SER A 19 -12.16 -14.72 7.05
CA SER A 19 -11.75 -15.80 6.15
C SER A 19 -10.25 -16.11 6.23
N ALA A 20 -9.49 -15.34 7.02
CA ALA A 20 -8.08 -15.58 7.23
C ALA A 20 -7.88 -16.71 8.24
N ASP A 21 -6.86 -17.54 8.01
CA ASP A 21 -6.46 -18.61 8.92
C ASP A 21 -5.56 -18.02 10.03
N VAL A 22 -6.19 -17.27 10.93
CA VAL A 22 -5.53 -16.64 12.08
C VAL A 22 -5.55 -17.62 13.24
N ALA A 23 -4.37 -18.04 13.71
CA ALA A 23 -4.28 -18.91 14.88
C ALA A 23 -4.55 -18.12 16.18
N ASP A 24 -4.96 -18.81 17.25
CA ASP A 24 -5.25 -18.18 18.54
C ASP A 24 -4.03 -17.48 19.17
N GLU A 25 -2.82 -17.90 18.81
CA GLU A 25 -1.55 -17.34 19.29
C GLU A 25 -1.02 -16.17 18.46
N ASP A 26 -1.55 -15.98 17.25
CA ASP A 26 -1.18 -14.90 16.34
C ASP A 26 -1.48 -13.54 16.97
N LEU A 27 -0.72 -12.52 16.57
CA LEU A 27 -0.97 -11.14 16.95
C LEU A 27 -1.67 -10.38 15.80
N VAL A 28 -2.91 -9.95 16.00
CA VAL A 28 -3.69 -9.21 15.00
C VAL A 28 -3.69 -7.72 15.29
N LEU A 29 -3.02 -6.93 14.44
CA LEU A 29 -2.87 -5.49 14.61
C LEU A 29 -3.59 -4.69 13.53
N GLY A 30 -4.49 -3.81 13.96
CA GLY A 30 -4.98 -2.74 13.11
C GLY A 30 -3.88 -1.71 12.88
N VAL A 31 -3.66 -1.30 11.63
CA VAL A 31 -2.69 -0.24 11.27
C VAL A 31 -3.41 0.91 10.58
N VAL A 32 -4.49 1.38 11.21
CA VAL A 32 -5.37 2.43 10.69
C VAL A 32 -5.15 3.73 11.46
N ARG A 33 -5.07 4.85 10.74
CA ARG A 33 -4.78 6.18 11.31
C ARG A 33 -5.90 6.66 12.23
N TYR A 34 -7.14 6.56 11.78
CA TYR A 34 -8.31 6.94 12.55
C TYR A 34 -8.89 5.73 13.26
N GLU A 35 -9.38 5.96 14.48
CA GLU A 35 -10.03 4.92 15.26
C GLU A 35 -11.46 4.71 14.73
N TYR A 36 -11.76 3.46 14.38
CA TYR A 36 -13.10 3.03 14.02
C TYR A 36 -13.54 1.90 14.94
N ASP A 37 -14.71 1.99 15.56
CA ASP A 37 -15.23 0.98 16.50
C ASP A 37 -15.26 -0.44 15.93
N PHE A 38 -15.50 -0.59 14.63
CA PHE A 38 -15.51 -1.91 13.99
C PHE A 38 -14.09 -2.48 13.83
N VAL A 39 -13.07 -1.64 13.65
CA VAL A 39 -11.67 -2.07 13.60
C VAL A 39 -11.28 -2.60 14.97
N GLY A 40 -11.51 -1.83 16.02
CA GLY A 40 -11.14 -2.19 17.39
C GLY A 40 -11.81 -3.46 17.93
N ARG A 41 -12.93 -3.89 17.33
CA ARG A 41 -13.60 -5.16 17.65
C ARG A 41 -13.07 -6.36 16.87
N SER A 42 -12.29 -6.14 15.81
CA SER A 42 -11.83 -7.18 14.89
C SER A 42 -10.34 -7.51 15.06
N VAL A 43 -9.59 -6.68 15.80
CA VAL A 43 -8.14 -6.81 16.00
C VAL A 43 -7.82 -6.78 17.49
N ASP A 44 -6.67 -7.32 17.90
CA ASP A 44 -6.23 -7.25 19.29
C ASP A 44 -5.96 -5.81 19.73
N ARG A 45 -5.37 -5.03 18.82
CA ARG A 45 -5.03 -3.62 19.04
C ARG A 45 -4.92 -2.85 17.74
N ASN A 46 -5.42 -1.62 17.70
CA ASN A 46 -5.09 -0.67 16.64
C ASN A 46 -3.82 0.13 17.00
N VAL A 47 -2.94 0.32 16.03
CA VAL A 47 -1.63 0.96 16.17
C VAL A 47 -1.49 2.10 15.15
N PRO A 48 -2.11 3.28 15.41
CA PRO A 48 -2.07 4.42 14.49
C PRO A 48 -0.65 4.92 14.18
N ALA A 49 0.31 4.67 15.08
CA ALA A 49 1.71 5.03 14.88
C ALA A 49 2.35 4.35 13.66
N LEU A 50 1.83 3.21 13.22
CA LEU A 50 2.28 2.53 12.01
C LEU A 50 1.45 2.89 10.77
N ALA A 51 0.33 3.60 10.91
CA ALA A 51 -0.45 4.05 9.77
C ALA A 51 0.25 5.22 9.03
N PRO A 52 -0.13 5.55 7.79
CA PRO A 52 0.34 6.75 7.11
C PRO A 52 0.03 8.00 7.96
N PRO A 53 0.94 8.98 8.07
CA PRO A 53 0.66 10.20 8.83
C PRO A 53 -0.54 10.94 8.24
N GLU A 54 -1.31 11.61 9.10
CA GLU A 54 -2.56 12.30 8.73
C GLU A 54 -2.38 13.21 7.51
N GLU A 55 -1.38 14.08 7.53
CA GLU A 55 -1.09 15.00 6.41
C GLU A 55 -0.82 14.29 5.07
N LEU A 56 -0.24 13.08 5.11
CA LEU A 56 -0.03 12.28 3.90
C LEU A 56 -1.34 11.65 3.43
N LEU A 57 -2.15 11.14 4.36
CA LEU A 57 -3.43 10.51 4.07
C LEU A 57 -4.44 11.53 3.51
N ASP A 58 -4.49 12.73 4.09
CA ASP A 58 -5.35 13.81 3.62
C ASP A 58 -4.96 14.27 2.22
N ALA A 59 -3.66 14.47 1.97
CA ALA A 59 -3.17 14.83 0.64
C ALA A 59 -3.49 13.74 -0.39
N TYR A 60 -3.29 12.47 -0.03
CA TYR A 60 -3.63 11.33 -0.90
C TYR A 60 -5.12 11.31 -1.25
N ASN A 61 -5.99 11.42 -0.24
CA ASN A 61 -7.44 11.42 -0.46
C ASN A 61 -7.89 12.60 -1.33
N ALA A 62 -7.36 13.80 -1.09
CA ALA A 62 -7.68 14.98 -1.89
C ALA A 62 -7.35 14.79 -3.38
N ILE A 63 -6.16 14.24 -3.70
CA ILE A 63 -5.80 13.95 -5.10
C ILE A 63 -6.67 12.82 -5.66
N ARG A 64 -6.93 11.75 -4.90
CA ARG A 64 -7.78 10.63 -5.33
C ARG A 64 -9.18 11.10 -5.70
N GLU A 65 -9.78 11.93 -4.86
CA GLU A 65 -11.12 12.49 -5.08
C GLU A 65 -11.16 13.45 -6.28
N ALA A 66 -10.07 14.17 -6.55
CA ALA A 66 -9.95 15.01 -7.74
C ALA A 66 -9.82 14.15 -9.00
N ALA A 67 -8.96 13.12 -8.96
CA ALA A 67 -8.74 12.21 -10.08
C ALA A 67 -10.00 11.43 -10.47
N ALA A 68 -10.78 10.99 -9.49
CA ALA A 68 -12.06 10.32 -9.71
C ALA A 68 -13.15 11.21 -10.35
N LYS A 69 -12.94 12.53 -10.42
CA LYS A 69 -13.87 13.49 -11.05
C LYS A 69 -13.32 14.05 -12.36
N ASP A 70 -12.10 13.68 -12.74
CA ASP A 70 -11.45 14.16 -13.95
C ASP A 70 -11.80 13.23 -15.11
N GLU A 71 -12.55 13.75 -16.08
CA GLU A 71 -13.01 12.98 -17.26
C GLU A 71 -11.86 12.54 -18.18
N SER A 72 -10.64 13.07 -17.99
CA SER A 72 -9.44 12.65 -18.73
C SER A 72 -8.75 11.43 -18.14
N ILE A 73 -9.11 11.02 -16.91
CA ILE A 73 -8.59 9.84 -16.23
C ILE A 73 -9.62 8.71 -16.39
N PRO A 74 -9.20 7.46 -16.64
CA PRO A 74 -10.15 6.34 -16.70
C PRO A 74 -10.98 6.26 -15.41
N ASP A 75 -12.31 6.14 -15.57
CA ASP A 75 -13.28 6.08 -14.46
C ASP A 75 -13.22 4.74 -13.74
N THR A 76 -12.09 4.50 -13.05
CA THR A 76 -11.84 3.33 -12.22
C THR A 76 -11.16 3.77 -10.92
N ASP A 77 -11.53 3.11 -9.82
CA ASP A 77 -10.98 3.43 -8.49
C ASP A 77 -9.46 3.16 -8.41
N ASP A 78 -8.96 2.17 -9.13
CA ASP A 78 -7.53 1.85 -9.17
C ASP A 78 -6.70 2.93 -9.88
N GLU A 79 -7.19 3.51 -10.98
CA GLU A 79 -6.49 4.62 -11.65
C GLU A 79 -6.47 5.89 -10.80
N ALA A 80 -7.58 6.23 -10.14
CA ALA A 80 -7.61 7.35 -9.20
C ALA A 80 -6.60 7.17 -8.05
N ARG A 81 -6.43 5.94 -7.56
CA ARG A 81 -5.45 5.59 -6.52
C ARG A 81 -4.03 5.64 -7.02
N ARG A 82 -3.76 5.15 -8.23
CA ARG A 82 -2.45 5.25 -8.87
C ARG A 82 -2.02 6.71 -8.99
N VAL A 83 -2.88 7.56 -9.53
CA VAL A 83 -2.64 9.01 -9.67
C VAL A 83 -2.39 9.66 -8.32
N ALA A 84 -3.19 9.34 -7.31
CA ALA A 84 -3.00 9.87 -5.97
C ALA A 84 -1.69 9.41 -5.32
N TRP A 85 -1.38 8.12 -5.44
CA TRP A 85 -0.19 7.50 -4.87
C TRP A 85 1.09 8.14 -5.40
N ASP A 86 1.17 8.29 -6.73
CA ASP A 86 2.29 8.94 -7.40
C ASP A 86 2.31 10.45 -7.11
N GLY A 87 1.15 11.10 -7.17
CA GLY A 87 0.99 12.54 -6.99
C GLY A 87 1.44 13.05 -5.62
N VAL A 88 1.34 12.24 -4.57
CA VAL A 88 1.88 12.59 -3.25
C VAL A 88 3.23 11.94 -2.93
N SER A 89 3.82 11.19 -3.86
CA SER A 89 5.02 10.38 -3.61
C SER A 89 4.86 9.48 -2.37
N PHE A 90 3.73 8.77 -2.30
CA PHE A 90 3.26 8.11 -1.09
C PHE A 90 4.30 7.16 -0.51
N ARG A 91 4.89 6.31 -1.35
CA ARG A 91 5.91 5.32 -0.94
C ARG A 91 7.06 5.98 -0.19
N GLU A 92 7.68 6.99 -0.79
CA GLU A 92 8.84 7.66 -0.22
C GLU A 92 8.49 8.35 1.10
N ARG A 93 7.40 9.13 1.12
CA ARG A 93 6.99 9.86 2.32
C ARG A 93 6.61 8.94 3.47
N TYR A 94 5.97 7.81 3.18
CA TYR A 94 5.58 6.85 4.20
C TYR A 94 6.79 6.08 4.73
N LEU A 95 7.72 5.62 3.89
CA LEU A 95 8.94 4.96 4.35
C LEU A 95 9.79 5.90 5.22
N ASN A 96 9.97 7.15 4.80
CA ASN A 96 10.65 8.17 5.62
C ASN A 96 9.92 8.44 6.96
N TYR A 97 8.59 8.31 6.99
CA TYR A 97 7.85 8.40 8.24
C TYR A 97 8.15 7.21 9.16
N LEU A 98 8.23 6.00 8.61
CA LEU A 98 8.54 4.79 9.37
C LEU A 98 9.95 4.82 9.98
N ASP A 99 10.89 5.57 9.41
CA ASP A 99 12.25 5.72 9.96
C ASP A 99 12.34 6.69 11.16
N ARG A 100 11.23 7.31 11.56
CA ARG A 100 11.19 8.17 12.76
C ARG A 100 11.20 7.32 14.03
N ALA A 101 11.68 7.89 15.13
CA ALA A 101 11.85 7.19 16.41
C ALA A 101 10.58 6.47 16.91
N GLY A 102 9.41 7.11 16.83
CA GLY A 102 8.14 6.52 17.30
C GLY A 102 7.76 5.24 16.54
N PRO A 103 7.61 5.29 15.20
CA PRO A 103 7.39 4.08 14.40
C PRO A 103 8.50 3.04 14.54
N GLN A 104 9.77 3.43 14.61
CA GLN A 104 10.90 2.49 14.80
C GLN A 104 10.81 1.70 16.12
N GLU A 105 10.37 2.33 17.21
CA GLU A 105 10.18 1.64 18.49
C GLU A 105 9.13 0.53 18.37
N VAL A 106 8.00 0.83 17.72
CA VAL A 106 6.93 -0.14 17.49
C VAL A 106 7.38 -1.25 16.54
N LEU A 107 8.10 -0.91 15.47
CA LEU A 107 8.67 -1.89 14.54
C LEU A 107 9.64 -2.85 15.24
N GLY A 108 10.46 -2.33 16.16
CA GLY A 108 11.32 -3.17 17.02
C GLY A 108 10.50 -4.17 17.82
N THR A 109 9.42 -3.72 18.47
CA THR A 109 8.52 -4.62 19.20
C THR A 109 7.86 -5.67 18.29
N LEU A 110 7.53 -5.35 17.04
CA LEU A 110 6.98 -6.35 16.11
C LEU A 110 8.02 -7.41 15.74
N ARG A 111 9.26 -7.00 15.49
CA ARG A 111 10.37 -7.92 15.21
C ARG A 111 10.63 -8.85 16.38
N ASP A 112 10.65 -8.31 17.61
CA ASP A 112 10.80 -9.13 18.82
C ASP A 112 9.71 -10.22 18.92
N ARG A 113 8.48 -9.95 18.45
CA ARG A 113 7.40 -10.97 18.43
C ARG A 113 7.59 -12.02 17.36
N LEU A 114 8.08 -11.62 16.18
CA LEU A 114 8.41 -12.55 15.12
C LEU A 114 9.59 -13.45 15.52
N ASP A 115 10.57 -12.91 16.27
CA ASP A 115 11.69 -13.68 16.84
C ASP A 115 11.24 -14.66 17.95
N ASP A 116 10.07 -14.45 18.55
CA ASP A 116 9.46 -15.34 19.55
C ASP A 116 8.52 -16.40 18.92
N ASP A 117 8.68 -16.70 17.61
CA ASP A 117 7.87 -17.67 16.83
C ASP A 117 6.37 -17.34 16.86
N ARG A 118 6.04 -16.05 16.75
CA ARG A 118 4.65 -15.58 16.73
C ARG A 118 4.33 -14.80 15.47
N ASP A 119 3.41 -15.32 14.66
CA ASP A 119 2.92 -14.65 13.46
C ASP A 119 2.22 -13.33 13.80
N VAL A 120 2.40 -12.34 12.93
CA VAL A 120 1.81 -11.01 13.08
C VAL A 120 0.97 -10.68 11.85
N TRP A 121 -0.31 -10.35 12.07
CA TRP A 121 -1.22 -9.90 11.03
C TRP A 121 -1.38 -8.38 11.04
N LEU A 122 -1.05 -7.74 9.92
CA LEU A 122 -1.26 -6.31 9.69
C LEU A 122 -2.60 -6.09 8.95
N VAL A 123 -3.52 -5.38 9.60
CA VAL A 123 -4.89 -5.18 9.13
C VAL A 123 -5.15 -3.71 8.77
N CYS A 124 -5.58 -3.47 7.54
CA CYS A 124 -6.03 -2.16 7.05
C CYS A 124 -7.50 -2.21 6.62
N LEU A 125 -8.06 -1.09 6.18
CA LEU A 125 -9.42 -1.01 5.63
C LEU A 125 -9.50 -1.42 4.15
N GLU A 126 -8.45 -1.15 3.38
CA GLU A 126 -8.48 -1.29 1.93
C GLU A 126 -8.37 -2.75 1.48
N ALA A 127 -9.25 -3.25 0.62
CA ALA A 127 -9.15 -4.63 0.12
C ALA A 127 -7.98 -4.77 -0.86
N ASN A 128 -7.80 -3.80 -1.77
CA ASN A 128 -6.72 -3.82 -2.75
C ASN A 128 -5.37 -3.45 -2.11
N GLU A 129 -4.41 -4.37 -2.15
CA GLU A 129 -3.08 -4.14 -1.58
C GLU A 129 -2.12 -3.34 -2.47
N ALA A 130 -2.43 -3.15 -3.76
CA ALA A 130 -1.54 -2.48 -4.74
C ALA A 130 -1.06 -1.11 -4.23
N PHE A 131 -2.02 -0.33 -3.74
CA PHE A 131 -1.85 1.04 -3.23
C PHE A 131 -2.11 1.12 -1.72
N CYS A 132 -1.87 0.02 -0.98
CA CYS A 132 -2.04 0.00 0.47
C CYS A 132 -0.70 0.10 1.18
N HIS A 133 -0.63 0.92 2.24
CA HIS A 133 0.58 1.11 3.05
C HIS A 133 1.02 -0.16 3.78
N ARG A 134 0.09 -1.09 4.07
CA ARG A 134 0.39 -2.33 4.82
C ARG A 134 1.47 -3.17 4.13
N ARG A 135 1.53 -3.11 2.80
CA ARG A 135 2.53 -3.82 2.01
C ARG A 135 3.92 -3.23 2.23
N LEU A 136 4.02 -1.90 2.25
CA LEU A 136 5.26 -1.20 2.56
C LEU A 136 5.69 -1.46 4.01
N LEU A 137 4.72 -1.50 4.91
CA LEU A 137 4.95 -1.77 6.32
C LEU A 137 5.45 -3.20 6.56
N ALA A 138 4.82 -4.20 5.94
CA ALA A 138 5.21 -5.60 6.06
C ALA A 138 6.66 -5.79 5.63
N ALA A 139 7.02 -5.31 4.42
CA ALA A 139 8.40 -5.35 3.93
C ALA A 139 9.37 -4.65 4.89
N ARG A 140 8.99 -3.50 5.45
CA ARG A 140 9.83 -2.79 6.41
C ARG A 140 10.05 -3.56 7.72
N VAL A 141 9.07 -4.34 8.18
CA VAL A 141 9.19 -5.17 9.38
C VAL A 141 10.27 -6.23 9.19
N VAL A 142 10.21 -6.99 8.08
CA VAL A 142 11.15 -8.08 7.76
C VAL A 142 12.46 -7.61 7.07
N ASP A 143 12.65 -6.30 6.98
CA ASP A 143 13.81 -5.63 6.37
C ASP A 143 14.03 -6.00 4.89
N GLU A 144 12.93 -6.08 4.15
CA GLU A 144 12.89 -6.33 2.72
C GLU A 144 12.58 -5.06 1.92
N GLU A 145 13.00 -5.06 0.65
CA GLU A 145 12.61 -3.98 -0.25
C GLU A 145 11.13 -4.15 -0.63
N PRO A 146 10.26 -3.16 -0.37
CA PRO A 146 8.87 -3.28 -0.72
C PRO A 146 8.73 -3.29 -2.24
N ALA A 147 8.18 -4.40 -2.76
CA ALA A 147 7.87 -4.58 -4.18
C ALA A 147 7.15 -3.35 -4.75
N HIS A 148 7.50 -2.91 -5.94
CA HIS A 148 6.79 -1.87 -6.63
C HIS A 148 5.44 -2.40 -7.15
N PHE A 149 4.42 -1.54 -7.29
CA PHE A 149 3.10 -1.99 -7.74
C PHE A 149 3.17 -2.68 -9.13
N SER A 150 4.06 -2.21 -10.00
CA SER A 150 4.32 -2.76 -11.34
C SER A 150 4.90 -4.17 -11.31
N GLU A 151 5.53 -4.56 -10.21
CA GLU A 151 6.07 -5.91 -10.02
C GLU A 151 4.98 -6.90 -9.59
N ILE A 152 3.85 -6.39 -9.06
CA ILE A 152 2.73 -7.18 -8.54
C ILE A 152 1.66 -7.38 -9.61
N TYR A 153 1.35 -6.35 -10.39
CA TYR A 153 0.25 -6.36 -11.37
C TYR A 153 0.73 -6.25 -12.82
N GLY A 154 2.04 -6.24 -13.06
CA GLY A 154 2.63 -5.92 -14.36
C GLY A 154 2.63 -4.42 -14.64
N PRO A 155 3.37 -3.95 -15.65
CA PRO A 155 3.20 -2.57 -16.12
C PRO A 155 1.74 -2.38 -16.56
N PRO A 156 1.16 -1.17 -16.39
CA PRO A 156 -0.13 -0.89 -17.02
C PRO A 156 -0.02 -1.25 -18.51
N GLU A 157 -1.02 -1.94 -19.05
CA GLU A 157 -1.09 -2.19 -20.49
C GLU A 157 -1.08 -0.83 -21.19
N VAL A 158 0.09 -0.43 -21.70
CA VAL A 158 0.19 0.74 -22.54
C VAL A 158 -0.50 0.32 -23.84
N GLU A 159 -1.72 0.78 -24.05
CA GLU A 159 -2.34 0.76 -25.37
C GLU A 159 -1.31 1.41 -26.31
N GLN A 160 -0.67 0.59 -27.14
CA GLN A 160 0.29 1.09 -28.10
C GLN A 160 -0.50 1.93 -29.08
N ASP A 161 -0.44 3.24 -28.92
CA ASP A 161 -0.86 4.18 -29.95
C ASP A 161 -0.17 3.71 -31.25
N PRO A 162 -0.92 3.34 -32.29
CA PRO A 162 -0.33 2.77 -33.49
C PRO A 162 0.69 3.77 -33.98
N GLN A 163 1.96 3.35 -34.02
CA GLN A 163 3.10 4.21 -34.35
C GLN A 163 2.74 5.02 -35.61
N VAL A 164 2.38 6.30 -35.42
CA VAL A 164 2.31 7.26 -36.51
C VAL A 164 3.76 7.53 -36.86
N THR A 165 4.29 6.70 -37.76
CA THR A 165 5.62 6.90 -38.32
C THR A 165 5.59 8.13 -39.22
N LEU A 166 6.67 8.91 -39.23
CA LEU A 166 6.83 10.10 -40.07
C LEU A 166 6.65 9.80 -41.57
N ASP A 167 6.69 8.51 -41.96
CA ASP A 167 6.40 7.99 -43.29
C ASP A 167 4.95 8.19 -43.77
N ASP A 168 4.00 8.52 -42.90
CA ASP A 168 2.61 8.82 -43.30
C ASP A 168 2.43 10.25 -43.87
N PHE A 169 3.51 11.06 -43.89
CA PHE A 169 3.48 12.44 -44.38
C PHE A 169 4.11 12.65 -45.78
N ASP A 170 4.58 11.60 -46.45
CA ASP A 170 5.15 11.71 -47.81
C ASP A 170 4.17 11.17 -48.87
N GLY A 171 3.31 12.07 -49.36
CA GLY A 171 2.17 11.71 -50.20
C GLY A 171 1.74 12.76 -51.23
N GLY A 172 2.70 13.47 -51.82
CA GLY A 172 2.60 13.94 -53.20
C GLY A 172 2.12 15.37 -53.44
N GLU A 173 3.08 16.29 -53.61
CA GLU A 173 2.94 17.33 -54.62
C GLU A 173 2.95 16.69 -56.02
N SER A 174 1.97 17.01 -56.86
CA SER A 174 2.11 16.99 -58.32
C SER A 174 1.10 17.95 -58.96
N ALA A 175 1.65 19.05 -59.49
CA ALA A 175 1.26 19.87 -60.65
C ALA A 175 -0.23 20.22 -60.89
#